data_AF-A0A849R3F3-F1
#
_entry.id   AF-A0A849R3F3-F1
#
_cell.length_a   1.000
_cell.length_b   1.000
_cell.length_c   1.000
_cell.angle_alpha   90.00
_cell.angle_beta   90.00
_cell.angle_gamma   90.00
#
_symmetry.space_group_name_H-M   'P 1'
#
loop_
_entity.id
_entity.type
_entity.pdbx_description
1 polymer ?
#
loop_
_entity_poly.entity_id
_entity_poly.type
_entity_poly.pdbx_seq_one_letter_code
_entity_poly.pdbx_strand_id
1 'polypeptide(L)'
;VTDYQRAQICRDRDNLYPISALGRDFTGCKGLTDIAVNDPDLVHINFVAPNSKSIARLLPQMAWYVYFAAHVAENTDFKKIEFFTPSGNYGNSTAGVMALNAIRTGAELSGESVPEIKINIASNDNNVVPAFYNTGKYVPEIKAIPTHSNAMDVADPSNFKRILAMYGLVLDSDGCVEMDSEGWKKLNEDTTAQSVSQKETEETLRKYYVRGIQICPHGAVGLTAMGRKVDEGLNPNTAYISILTADPSKFSNEINTILGQKIISEPIIDWKYDENPRTVANYTDLKEIILKITNN
;
A
#
# COMPACT_ATOMS: atom_id res chain seq x y z
N VAL A 1 -1.45 11.23 12.73
CA VAL A 1 -0.07 10.70 12.89
C VAL A 1 0.06 10.26 14.34
N THR A 2 0.45 9.01 14.61
CA THR A 2 0.66 8.55 15.99
C THR A 2 1.93 9.17 16.58
N ASP A 3 2.10 9.16 17.90
CA ASP A 3 3.28 9.74 18.55
C ASP A 3 4.57 9.04 18.11
N TYR A 4 4.54 7.71 17.99
CA TYR A 4 5.65 6.95 17.42
C TYR A 4 5.98 7.35 15.98
N GLN A 5 4.97 7.50 15.11
CA GLN A 5 5.20 7.94 13.73
C GLN A 5 5.74 9.37 13.68
N ARG A 6 5.28 10.25 14.58
CA ARG A 6 5.80 11.62 14.71
C ARG A 6 7.28 11.59 15.09
N ALA A 7 7.67 10.78 16.07
CA ALA A 7 9.07 10.62 16.48
C ALA A 7 9.96 10.06 15.36
N GLN A 8 9.42 9.21 14.47
CA GLN A 8 10.13 8.74 13.28
C GLN A 8 10.33 9.86 12.24
N ILE A 9 9.28 10.63 11.96
CA ILE A 9 9.30 11.72 10.98
C ILE A 9 10.18 12.88 11.47
N CYS A 10 10.19 13.15 12.77
CA CYS A 10 10.90 14.29 13.37
C CYS A 10 12.30 13.95 13.86
N ARG A 11 12.86 12.82 13.44
CA ARG A 11 14.19 12.36 13.88
C ARG A 11 15.25 13.41 13.57
N ASP A 12 16.10 13.68 14.55
CA ASP A 12 17.13 14.72 14.45
C ASP A 12 18.15 14.35 13.35
N ARG A 13 18.20 15.16 12.28
CA ARG A 13 19.08 15.00 11.11
C ARG A 13 19.33 16.37 10.46
N ASP A 14 20.56 16.63 10.05
CA ASP A 14 20.99 17.92 9.49
C ASP A 14 20.19 18.37 8.25
N ASN A 15 19.71 17.41 7.45
CA ASN A 15 19.00 17.66 6.19
C ASN A 15 17.49 17.37 6.26
N LEU A 16 16.92 17.30 7.48
CA LEU A 16 15.51 17.02 7.68
C LEU A 16 14.82 18.20 8.36
N TYR A 17 13.75 18.69 7.73
CA TYR A 17 12.95 19.80 8.24
C TYR A 17 11.49 19.36 8.36
N PRO A 18 11.10 18.74 9.49
CA PRO A 18 9.71 18.38 9.74
C PRO A 18 8.86 19.64 9.87
N ILE A 19 7.72 19.69 9.17
CA ILE A 19 6.79 20.80 9.19
C ILE A 19 5.39 20.29 9.55
N SER A 20 4.78 20.88 10.58
CA SER A 20 3.41 20.64 10.99
C SER A 20 2.49 21.72 10.41
N ALA A 21 1.54 21.33 9.56
CA ALA A 21 0.56 22.25 9.02
C ALA A 21 -0.66 22.34 9.96
N LEU A 22 -0.76 23.44 10.71
CA LEU A 22 -1.74 23.60 11.78
C LEU A 22 -3.18 23.55 11.25
N GLY A 23 -4.01 22.74 11.90
CA GLY A 23 -5.43 22.60 11.56
C GLY A 23 -5.70 21.93 10.20
N ARG A 24 -4.69 21.31 9.57
CA ARG A 24 -4.85 20.65 8.27
C ARG A 24 -4.80 19.14 8.41
N ASP A 25 -5.63 18.47 7.62
CA ASP A 25 -5.54 17.04 7.37
C ASP A 25 -4.52 16.76 6.25
N PHE A 26 -4.39 15.49 5.87
CA PHE A 26 -3.47 15.07 4.81
C PHE A 26 -3.72 15.81 3.48
N THR A 27 -4.98 16.01 3.11
CA THR A 27 -5.38 16.71 1.88
C THR A 27 -4.97 18.18 1.94
N GLY A 28 -5.19 18.83 3.09
CA GLY A 28 -4.76 20.20 3.33
C GLY A 28 -3.23 20.35 3.25
N CYS A 29 -2.47 19.40 3.80
CA CYS A 29 -1.01 19.37 3.67
C CYS A 29 -0.57 19.22 2.20
N LYS A 30 -1.21 18.31 1.45
CA LYS A 30 -0.93 18.12 0.02
C LYS A 30 -1.20 19.40 -0.78
N GLY A 31 -2.30 20.09 -0.49
CA GLY A 31 -2.64 21.36 -1.14
C GLY A 31 -1.53 22.41 -1.00
N LEU A 32 -0.92 22.54 0.19
CA LEU A 32 0.22 23.45 0.38
C LEU A 32 1.42 23.08 -0.49
N THR A 33 1.75 21.78 -0.59
CA THR A 33 2.86 21.32 -1.44
C THR A 33 2.56 21.46 -2.93
N ASP A 34 1.31 21.30 -3.36
CA ASP A 34 0.91 21.49 -4.76
C ASP A 34 1.08 22.97 -5.17
N ILE A 35 0.76 23.92 -4.28
CA ILE A 35 1.01 25.34 -4.52
C ILE A 35 2.53 25.59 -4.63
N ALA A 36 3.33 25.03 -3.71
CA ALA A 36 4.80 25.21 -3.70
C ALA A 36 5.46 24.78 -5.01
N VAL A 37 5.06 23.64 -5.57
CA VAL A 37 5.64 23.08 -6.80
C VAL A 37 5.32 23.93 -8.03
N ASN A 38 4.25 24.72 -7.99
CA ASN A 38 3.82 25.58 -9.10
C ASN A 38 4.14 27.07 -8.86
N ASP A 39 4.83 27.40 -7.76
CA ASP A 39 5.13 28.79 -7.42
C ASP A 39 6.31 29.32 -8.26
N PRO A 40 6.11 30.41 -9.03
CA PRO A 40 7.17 30.99 -9.86
C PRO A 40 8.42 31.41 -9.09
N ASP A 41 8.32 31.76 -7.80
CA ASP A 41 9.48 32.16 -7.00
C ASP A 41 10.31 30.96 -6.55
N LEU A 42 9.77 29.74 -6.65
CA LEU A 42 10.43 28.49 -6.21
C LEU A 42 10.91 27.63 -7.39
N VAL A 43 10.82 28.14 -8.63
CA VAL A 43 11.27 27.45 -9.86
C VAL A 43 12.73 26.99 -9.85
N HIS A 44 13.58 27.66 -9.06
CA HIS A 44 15.00 27.31 -8.90
C HIS A 44 15.21 26.09 -7.99
N ILE A 45 14.15 25.59 -7.35
CA ILE A 45 14.19 24.44 -6.44
C ILE A 45 13.73 23.19 -7.19
N ASN A 46 14.55 22.15 -7.16
CA ASN A 46 14.21 20.84 -7.73
C ASN A 46 13.28 20.06 -6.79
N PHE A 47 11.99 20.38 -6.79
CA PHE A 47 11.01 19.63 -5.99
C PHE A 47 10.91 18.18 -6.46
N VAL A 48 11.11 17.25 -5.52
CA VAL A 48 10.85 15.82 -5.72
C VAL A 48 9.81 15.38 -4.69
N ALA A 49 8.71 14.81 -5.16
CA ALA A 49 7.69 14.23 -4.30
C ALA A 49 7.86 12.70 -4.22
N PRO A 50 8.42 12.14 -3.12
CA PRO A 50 8.60 10.69 -2.95
C PRO A 50 7.28 9.99 -2.56
N ASN A 51 6.17 10.33 -3.21
CA ASN A 51 4.90 9.66 -3.01
C ASN A 51 4.80 8.39 -3.87
N SER A 52 3.79 7.56 -3.62
CA SER A 52 3.61 6.28 -4.30
C SER A 52 3.26 6.39 -5.79
N LYS A 53 3.17 7.60 -6.35
CA LYS A 53 3.14 7.82 -7.81
C LYS A 53 4.55 7.80 -8.40
N SER A 54 5.62 7.95 -7.63
CA SER A 54 6.97 7.87 -8.18
C SER A 54 7.32 6.44 -8.60
N ILE A 55 7.86 6.27 -9.81
CA ILE A 55 8.38 4.98 -10.29
C ILE A 55 9.53 4.47 -9.40
N ALA A 56 10.32 5.40 -8.83
CA ALA A 56 11.40 5.07 -7.90
C ALA A 56 10.88 4.42 -6.60
N ARG A 57 9.58 4.53 -6.30
CA ARG A 57 8.95 3.76 -5.23
C ARG A 57 8.37 2.43 -5.69
N LEU A 58 8.00 2.25 -6.96
CA LEU A 58 7.46 0.97 -7.43
C LEU A 58 8.56 -0.06 -7.66
N LEU A 59 9.68 0.34 -8.27
CA LEU A 59 10.76 -0.59 -8.64
C LEU A 59 11.34 -1.35 -7.43
N PRO A 60 11.67 -0.72 -6.29
CA PRO A 60 12.19 -1.46 -5.14
C PRO A 60 11.16 -2.43 -4.53
N GLN A 61 9.86 -2.14 -4.68
CA GLN A 61 8.79 -3.01 -4.18
C GLN A 61 8.66 -4.29 -5.01
N MET A 62 9.13 -4.32 -6.25
CA MET A 62 9.19 -5.56 -7.04
C MET A 62 10.10 -6.60 -6.38
N ALA A 63 11.11 -6.15 -5.63
CA ALA A 63 12.18 -7.00 -5.12
C ALA A 63 11.67 -8.15 -4.24
N TRP A 64 10.68 -7.92 -3.37
CA TRP A 64 10.14 -9.01 -2.54
C TRP A 64 9.30 -10.00 -3.34
N TYR A 65 8.55 -9.55 -4.35
CA TYR A 65 7.82 -10.48 -5.23
C TYR A 65 8.78 -11.37 -6.01
N VAL A 66 9.83 -10.76 -6.58
CA VAL A 66 10.88 -11.51 -7.30
C VAL A 66 11.61 -12.46 -6.36
N TYR A 67 12.00 -11.99 -5.17
CA TYR A 67 12.68 -12.81 -4.18
C TYR A 67 11.85 -14.02 -3.76
N PHE A 68 10.57 -13.83 -3.41
CA PHE A 68 9.72 -14.94 -3.01
C PHE A 68 9.40 -15.88 -4.18
N ALA A 69 9.22 -15.35 -5.40
CA ALA A 69 9.03 -16.18 -6.58
C ALA A 69 10.25 -17.07 -6.87
N ALA A 70 11.45 -16.50 -6.84
CA ALA A 70 12.70 -17.23 -6.98
C ALA A 70 12.87 -18.28 -5.86
N HIS A 71 12.62 -17.88 -4.61
CA HIS A 71 12.72 -18.79 -3.47
C HIS A 71 11.79 -19.99 -3.59
N VAL A 72 10.53 -19.78 -3.99
CA VAL A 72 9.58 -20.88 -4.22
C VAL A 72 10.02 -21.76 -5.39
N ALA A 73 10.48 -21.17 -6.49
CA ALA A 73 10.94 -21.91 -7.67
C ALA A 73 12.18 -22.78 -7.38
N GLU A 74 13.10 -22.31 -6.54
CA GLU A 74 14.34 -23.03 -6.21
C GLU A 74 14.16 -24.09 -5.13
N ASN A 75 13.23 -23.89 -4.18
CA ASN A 75 13.16 -24.68 -2.95
C ASN A 75 11.90 -25.56 -2.84
N THR A 76 11.01 -25.53 -3.83
CA THR A 76 9.74 -26.28 -3.79
C THR A 76 9.34 -26.79 -5.18
N ASP A 77 8.41 -27.75 -5.22
CA ASP A 77 7.81 -28.23 -6.46
C ASP A 77 6.53 -27.48 -6.87
N PHE A 78 6.13 -26.44 -6.11
CA PHE A 78 4.90 -25.69 -6.37
C PHE A 78 4.91 -25.08 -7.77
N LYS A 79 3.86 -25.34 -8.55
CA LYS A 79 3.70 -24.78 -9.91
C LYS A 79 2.96 -23.45 -9.94
N LYS A 80 2.41 -23.01 -8.80
CA LYS A 80 1.69 -21.75 -8.69
C LYS A 80 2.04 -21.00 -7.41
N ILE A 81 2.04 -19.68 -7.49
CA ILE A 81 2.23 -18.75 -6.37
C ILE A 81 1.06 -17.77 -6.37
N GLU A 82 0.38 -17.67 -5.23
CA GLU A 82 -0.68 -16.70 -5.00
C GLU A 82 -0.25 -15.72 -3.90
N PHE A 83 0.02 -14.48 -4.31
CA PHE A 83 0.35 -13.39 -3.38
C PHE A 83 -0.91 -12.70 -2.88
N PHE A 84 -1.04 -12.48 -1.57
CA PHE A 84 -2.13 -11.73 -0.96
C PHE A 84 -1.59 -10.40 -0.44
N THR A 85 -1.95 -9.32 -1.12
CA THR A 85 -1.35 -8.00 -0.91
C THR A 85 -2.38 -7.01 -0.35
N PRO A 86 -2.30 -6.69 0.95
CA PRO A 86 -3.08 -5.59 1.54
C PRO A 86 -2.79 -4.28 0.80
N SER A 87 -3.83 -3.61 0.30
CA SER A 87 -3.68 -2.48 -0.61
C SER A 87 -4.56 -1.28 -0.26
N GLY A 88 -3.89 -0.16 0.02
CA GLY A 88 -4.50 1.17 0.10
C GLY A 88 -4.42 1.90 -1.23
N ASN A 89 -3.29 2.59 -1.49
CA ASN A 89 -3.06 3.30 -2.75
C ASN A 89 -2.44 2.42 -3.86
N TYR A 90 -2.57 1.10 -3.76
CA TYR A 90 -2.21 0.09 -4.77
C TYR A 90 -0.74 0.01 -5.22
N GLY A 91 0.18 0.82 -4.68
CA GLY A 91 1.58 0.80 -5.11
C GLY A 91 2.29 -0.55 -4.98
N ASN A 92 2.01 -1.30 -3.89
CA ASN A 92 2.56 -2.63 -3.68
C ASN A 92 2.01 -3.63 -4.71
N SER A 93 0.69 -3.68 -4.90
CA SER A 93 0.05 -4.52 -5.91
C SER A 93 0.49 -4.18 -7.33
N THR A 94 0.67 -2.89 -7.67
CA THR A 94 1.26 -2.49 -8.96
C THR A 94 2.67 -3.02 -9.12
N ALA A 95 3.51 -2.95 -8.08
CA ALA A 95 4.84 -3.55 -8.11
C ALA A 95 4.80 -5.08 -8.23
N GLY A 96 3.80 -5.75 -7.64
CA GLY A 96 3.56 -7.19 -7.82
C GLY A 96 3.25 -7.55 -9.27
N VAL A 97 2.38 -6.79 -9.94
CA VAL A 97 2.09 -6.97 -11.37
C VAL A 97 3.31 -6.66 -12.24
N MET A 98 4.06 -5.62 -11.91
CA MET A 98 5.33 -5.32 -12.60
C MET A 98 6.34 -6.47 -12.45
N ALA A 99 6.46 -7.05 -11.25
CA ALA A 99 7.35 -8.17 -10.98
C ALA A 99 6.91 -9.43 -11.74
N LEU A 100 5.61 -9.75 -11.73
CA LEU A 100 5.02 -10.83 -12.53
C LEU A 100 5.41 -10.70 -14.01
N ASN A 101 5.19 -9.51 -14.60
CA ASN A 101 5.50 -9.26 -16.01
C ASN A 101 7.01 -9.40 -16.28
N ALA A 102 7.86 -8.88 -15.40
CA ALA A 102 9.31 -9.01 -15.55
C ALA A 102 9.79 -10.47 -15.46
N ILE A 103 9.24 -11.25 -14.53
CA ILE A 103 9.53 -12.69 -14.37
C ILE A 103 9.08 -13.45 -15.62
N ARG A 104 7.86 -13.20 -16.11
CA ARG A 104 7.31 -13.84 -17.30
C ARG A 104 8.18 -13.56 -18.54
N THR A 105 8.55 -12.31 -18.77
CA THR A 105 9.47 -11.96 -19.87
C THR A 105 10.85 -12.60 -19.70
N GLY A 106 11.39 -12.64 -18.48
CA GLY A 106 12.67 -13.32 -18.21
C GLY A 106 12.62 -14.83 -18.51
N ALA A 107 11.53 -15.49 -18.13
CA ALA A 107 11.27 -16.90 -18.41
C ALA A 107 11.13 -17.17 -19.91
N GLU A 108 10.38 -16.33 -20.64
CA GLU A 108 10.23 -16.42 -22.09
C GLU A 108 11.57 -16.27 -22.83
N LEU A 109 12.42 -15.33 -22.40
CA LEU A 109 13.73 -15.07 -23.00
C LEU A 109 14.76 -16.17 -22.71
N SER A 110 14.69 -16.80 -21.53
CA SER A 110 15.60 -17.86 -21.11
C SER A 110 15.14 -19.26 -21.54
N GLY A 111 13.85 -19.43 -21.83
CA GLY A 111 13.24 -20.75 -22.02
C GLY A 111 13.02 -21.52 -20.72
N GLU A 112 13.23 -20.88 -19.56
CA GLU A 112 13.00 -21.48 -18.25
C GLU A 112 11.52 -21.51 -17.91
N SER A 113 11.10 -22.53 -17.16
CA SER A 113 9.76 -22.58 -16.59
C SER A 113 9.77 -21.91 -15.22
N VAL A 114 8.84 -20.99 -15.01
CA VAL A 114 8.58 -20.36 -13.71
C VAL A 114 7.17 -20.72 -13.23
N PRO A 115 6.93 -20.76 -11.91
CA PRO A 115 5.58 -20.94 -11.38
C PRO A 115 4.61 -19.88 -11.95
N GLU A 116 3.35 -20.27 -12.17
CA GLU A 116 2.27 -19.31 -12.43
C GLU A 116 2.15 -18.37 -11.23
N ILE A 117 2.12 -17.06 -11.45
CA ILE A 117 2.03 -16.07 -10.37
C ILE A 117 0.71 -15.32 -10.50
N LYS A 118 -0.02 -15.22 -9.38
CA LYS A 118 -1.27 -14.45 -9.28
C LYS A 118 -1.20 -13.46 -8.12
N ILE A 119 -1.64 -12.23 -8.36
CA ILE A 119 -1.67 -11.14 -7.37
C ILE A 119 -3.10 -10.95 -6.86
N ASN A 120 -3.41 -11.52 -5.70
CA ASN A 120 -4.67 -11.31 -5.00
C ASN A 120 -4.60 -10.04 -4.15
N ILE A 121 -5.40 -9.05 -4.51
CA ILE A 121 -5.43 -7.75 -3.86
C ILE A 121 -6.48 -7.73 -2.76
N ALA A 122 -6.10 -7.31 -1.55
CA ALA A 122 -7.02 -7.21 -0.42
C ALA A 122 -7.16 -5.75 0.01
N SER A 123 -8.37 -5.19 -0.12
CA SER A 123 -8.74 -3.87 0.41
C SER A 123 -9.47 -4.02 1.74
N ASN A 124 -9.50 -2.95 2.53
CA ASN A 124 -10.44 -2.85 3.64
C ASN A 124 -11.81 -2.37 3.12
N ASP A 125 -12.66 -1.84 4.01
CA ASP A 125 -13.97 -1.28 3.63
C ASP A 125 -13.92 -0.18 2.55
N ASN A 126 -12.76 0.42 2.28
CA ASN A 126 -12.50 1.28 1.12
C ASN A 126 -12.30 0.41 -0.14
N ASN A 127 -13.41 0.00 -0.75
CA ASN A 127 -13.46 -1.13 -1.67
C ASN A 127 -13.71 -0.77 -3.15
N VAL A 128 -13.36 0.44 -3.59
CA VAL A 128 -13.60 0.90 -4.97
C VAL A 128 -13.07 -0.07 -6.03
N VAL A 129 -11.89 -0.67 -5.81
CA VAL A 129 -11.31 -1.63 -6.75
C VAL A 129 -11.99 -3.01 -6.67
N PRO A 130 -12.20 -3.63 -5.50
CA PRO A 130 -13.06 -4.81 -5.42
C PRO A 130 -14.43 -4.62 -6.08
N ALA A 131 -15.07 -3.46 -5.92
CA ALA A 131 -16.33 -3.13 -6.60
C ALA A 131 -16.16 -3.01 -8.12
N PHE A 132 -15.06 -2.44 -8.59
CA PHE A 132 -14.71 -2.37 -10.01
C PHE A 132 -14.54 -3.77 -10.63
N TYR A 133 -13.91 -4.74 -9.96
CA TYR A 133 -13.77 -6.10 -10.52
C TYR A 133 -15.13 -6.77 -10.78
N ASN A 134 -16.16 -6.42 -10.01
CA ASN A 134 -17.51 -6.97 -10.19
C ASN A 134 -18.32 -6.23 -11.27
N THR A 135 -18.10 -4.93 -11.43
CA THR A 135 -18.98 -4.06 -12.24
C THR A 135 -18.34 -3.51 -13.51
N GLY A 136 -17.01 -3.58 -13.63
CA GLY A 136 -16.24 -2.90 -14.68
C GLY A 136 -16.24 -1.37 -14.57
N LYS A 137 -16.84 -0.80 -13.51
CA LYS A 137 -17.02 0.65 -13.35
C LYS A 137 -16.27 1.18 -12.14
N TYR A 138 -15.41 2.17 -12.36
CA TYR A 138 -14.55 2.78 -11.36
C TYR A 138 -15.20 4.05 -10.81
N VAL A 139 -15.79 3.95 -9.62
CA VAL A 139 -16.46 5.07 -8.94
C VAL A 139 -15.80 5.28 -7.58
N PRO A 140 -14.75 6.12 -7.50
CA PRO A 140 -14.10 6.41 -6.23
C PRO A 140 -14.99 7.27 -5.33
N GLU A 141 -14.93 7.00 -4.04
CA GLU A 141 -15.59 7.85 -3.03
C GLU A 141 -14.86 9.19 -2.88
N ILE A 142 -15.57 10.21 -2.40
CA ILE A 142 -14.95 11.52 -2.14
C ILE A 142 -14.04 11.45 -0.90
N LYS A 143 -14.40 10.63 0.09
CA LYS A 143 -13.67 10.48 1.36
C LYS A 143 -13.50 9.01 1.70
N ALA A 144 -12.34 8.70 2.27
CA ALA A 144 -12.07 7.37 2.78
C ALA A 144 -12.86 7.12 4.09
N ILE A 145 -13.31 5.88 4.26
CA ILE A 145 -13.89 5.37 5.50
C ILE A 145 -12.74 5.02 6.45
N PRO A 146 -12.70 5.59 7.67
CA PRO A 146 -11.71 5.22 8.66
C PRO A 146 -11.83 3.75 9.09
N THR A 147 -10.72 3.03 9.13
CA THR A 147 -10.67 1.63 9.58
C THR A 147 -9.46 1.34 10.48
N HIS A 148 -9.46 0.17 11.12
CA HIS A 148 -8.30 -0.39 11.85
C HIS A 148 -7.03 -0.48 11.01
N SER A 149 -7.17 -0.60 9.70
CA SER A 149 -6.06 -0.69 8.74
C SER A 149 -5.79 0.66 8.07
N ASN A 150 -5.73 1.73 8.87
CA ASN A 150 -5.71 3.13 8.44
C ASN A 150 -4.81 3.52 7.23
N ALA A 151 -3.62 2.94 7.08
CA ALA A 151 -2.77 3.16 5.90
C ALA A 151 -3.39 2.68 4.56
N MET A 152 -4.47 1.91 4.63
CA MET A 152 -5.27 1.43 3.53
C MET A 152 -6.54 2.26 3.28
N ASP A 153 -6.84 3.25 4.12
CA ASP A 153 -8.01 4.12 3.98
C ASP A 153 -7.80 5.11 2.82
N VAL A 154 -8.04 4.63 1.60
CA VAL A 154 -7.82 5.36 0.35
C VAL A 154 -9.04 5.24 -0.54
N ALA A 155 -9.73 6.35 -0.77
CA ALA A 155 -10.95 6.39 -1.58
C ALA A 155 -10.69 6.37 -3.10
N ASP A 156 -9.58 6.98 -3.56
CA ASP A 156 -9.15 7.00 -4.97
C ASP A 156 -7.70 6.49 -5.11
N PRO A 157 -7.50 5.18 -5.23
CA PRO A 157 -6.18 4.58 -5.36
C PRO A 157 -5.51 4.88 -6.70
N SER A 158 -4.72 5.95 -6.73
CA SER A 158 -4.01 6.44 -7.92
C SER A 158 -3.16 5.42 -8.70
N ASN A 159 -2.63 4.36 -8.08
CA ASN A 159 -1.85 3.35 -8.80
C ASN A 159 -2.70 2.27 -9.48
N PHE A 160 -4.01 2.17 -9.17
CA PHE A 160 -4.85 1.17 -9.82
C PHE A 160 -4.92 1.37 -11.34
N LYS A 161 -4.98 2.63 -11.79
CA LYS A 161 -4.95 2.98 -13.22
C LYS A 161 -3.67 2.50 -13.93
N ARG A 162 -2.56 2.31 -13.21
CA ARG A 162 -1.33 1.74 -13.78
C ARG A 162 -1.44 0.25 -14.01
N ILE A 163 -2.15 -0.46 -13.13
CA ILE A 163 -2.45 -1.88 -13.33
C ILE A 163 -3.28 -2.01 -14.60
N LEU A 164 -4.37 -1.25 -14.74
CA LEU A 164 -5.19 -1.24 -15.95
C LEU A 164 -4.35 -0.98 -17.22
N ALA A 165 -3.50 0.05 -17.19
CA ALA A 165 -2.65 0.40 -18.33
C ALA A 165 -1.67 -0.72 -18.73
N MET A 166 -1.14 -1.51 -17.78
CA MET A 166 -0.29 -2.67 -18.09
C MET A 166 -1.02 -3.78 -18.86
N TYR A 167 -2.35 -3.82 -18.78
CA TYR A 167 -3.21 -4.72 -19.54
C TYR A 167 -3.86 -4.04 -20.75
N GLY A 168 -3.44 -2.82 -21.12
CA GLY A 168 -4.01 -2.06 -22.24
C GLY A 168 -5.41 -1.51 -21.97
N LEU A 169 -5.86 -1.48 -20.71
CA LEU A 169 -7.16 -0.97 -20.32
C LEU A 169 -7.07 0.51 -19.96
N VAL A 170 -8.04 1.29 -20.47
CA VAL A 170 -8.19 2.71 -20.17
C VAL A 170 -9.63 2.95 -19.73
N LEU A 171 -9.80 3.71 -18.65
CA LEU A 171 -11.13 4.14 -18.20
C LEU A 171 -11.69 5.18 -19.18
N ASP A 172 -12.93 4.99 -19.63
CA ASP A 172 -13.64 6.01 -20.39
C ASP A 172 -14.08 7.20 -19.51
N SER A 173 -14.82 8.15 -20.09
CA SER A 173 -15.34 9.32 -19.37
C SER A 173 -16.29 8.98 -18.23
N ASP A 174 -16.93 7.80 -18.27
CA ASP A 174 -17.86 7.32 -17.23
C ASP A 174 -17.17 6.39 -16.21
N GLY A 175 -15.86 6.18 -16.36
CA GLY A 175 -15.06 5.32 -15.50
C GLY A 175 -15.20 3.84 -15.82
N CYS A 176 -15.67 3.46 -17.00
CA CYS A 176 -15.86 2.05 -17.38
C CYS A 176 -14.67 1.50 -18.19
N VAL A 177 -14.56 0.17 -18.23
CA VAL A 177 -13.68 -0.56 -19.17
C VAL A 177 -14.47 -1.55 -20.02
N GLU A 178 -13.91 -1.92 -21.17
CA GLU A 178 -14.43 -2.99 -22.02
C GLU A 178 -14.13 -4.37 -21.40
N MET A 179 -15.12 -4.97 -20.74
CA MET A 179 -14.97 -6.21 -19.95
C MET A 179 -14.87 -7.50 -20.79
N ASP A 180 -15.08 -7.46 -22.10
CA ASP A 180 -14.89 -8.59 -23.02
C ASP A 180 -13.53 -8.55 -23.74
N SER A 181 -12.78 -7.46 -23.58
CA SER A 181 -11.45 -7.28 -24.14
C SER A 181 -10.45 -8.33 -23.65
N GLU A 182 -9.43 -8.59 -24.47
CA GLU A 182 -8.31 -9.47 -24.11
C GLU A 182 -7.54 -8.96 -22.88
N GLY A 183 -7.43 -7.63 -22.74
CA GLY A 183 -6.83 -6.99 -21.58
C GLY A 183 -7.58 -7.31 -20.29
N TRP A 184 -8.92 -7.30 -20.31
CA TRP A 184 -9.73 -7.64 -19.16
C TRP A 184 -9.56 -9.10 -18.73
N LYS A 185 -9.51 -10.03 -19.69
CA LYS A 185 -9.30 -11.45 -19.42
C LYS A 185 -7.95 -11.68 -18.74
N LYS A 186 -6.87 -11.13 -19.30
CA LYS A 186 -5.52 -11.22 -18.73
C LYS A 186 -5.42 -10.58 -17.34
N LEU A 187 -6.08 -9.45 -17.11
CA LEU A 187 -6.15 -8.83 -15.78
C LEU A 187 -6.76 -9.80 -14.76
N ASN A 188 -7.86 -10.48 -15.09
CA ASN A 188 -8.55 -11.42 -14.19
C ASN A 188 -7.79 -12.75 -14.00
N GLU A 189 -7.00 -13.16 -14.99
CA GLU A 189 -6.08 -14.29 -14.87
C GLU A 189 -4.97 -13.96 -13.85
N ASP A 190 -4.30 -12.82 -14.04
CA ASP A 190 -3.13 -12.44 -13.25
C ASP A 190 -3.49 -11.85 -11.88
N THR A 191 -4.70 -11.34 -11.69
CA THR A 191 -5.07 -10.60 -10.47
C THR A 191 -6.51 -10.89 -10.00
N THR A 192 -6.76 -10.66 -8.71
CA THR A 192 -8.11 -10.53 -8.14
C THR A 192 -8.15 -9.36 -7.18
N ALA A 193 -9.35 -8.91 -6.80
CA ALA A 193 -9.53 -7.95 -5.73
C ALA A 193 -10.67 -8.37 -4.80
N GLN A 194 -10.44 -8.26 -3.50
CA GLN A 194 -11.43 -8.57 -2.47
C GLN A 194 -11.46 -7.49 -1.40
N SER A 195 -12.64 -7.24 -0.83
CA SER A 195 -12.81 -6.39 0.35
C SER A 195 -12.82 -7.23 1.63
N VAL A 196 -12.22 -6.71 2.70
CA VAL A 196 -12.22 -7.30 4.03
C VAL A 196 -12.73 -6.25 5.01
N SER A 197 -13.82 -6.58 5.71
CA SER A 197 -14.43 -5.67 6.67
C SER A 197 -13.59 -5.51 7.94
N GLN A 198 -13.85 -4.45 8.71
CA GLN A 198 -13.29 -4.31 10.06
C GLN A 198 -13.59 -5.51 10.95
N LYS A 199 -14.81 -6.04 10.91
CA LYS A 199 -15.20 -7.22 11.69
C LYS A 199 -14.32 -8.43 11.37
N GLU A 200 -14.12 -8.71 10.09
CA GLU A 200 -13.27 -9.83 9.65
C GLU A 200 -11.79 -9.58 10.00
N THR A 201 -11.35 -8.32 9.94
CA THR A 201 -10.00 -7.93 10.38
C THR A 201 -9.81 -8.24 11.87
N GLU A 202 -10.78 -7.88 12.71
CA GLU A 202 -10.77 -8.18 14.15
C GLU A 202 -10.80 -9.69 14.44
N GLU A 203 -11.65 -10.44 13.74
CA GLU A 203 -11.74 -11.89 13.85
C GLU A 203 -10.41 -12.55 13.49
N THR A 204 -9.76 -12.10 12.41
CA THR A 204 -8.43 -12.59 12.02
C THR A 204 -7.38 -12.21 13.04
N LEU A 205 -7.39 -10.99 13.60
CA LEU A 205 -6.50 -10.63 14.72
C LEU A 205 -6.68 -11.60 15.89
N ARG A 206 -7.91 -11.80 16.39
CA ARG A 206 -8.15 -12.75 17.48
C ARG A 206 -7.67 -14.17 17.14
N LYS A 207 -7.95 -14.63 15.92
CA LYS A 207 -7.58 -15.95 15.40
C LYS A 207 -6.06 -16.18 15.46
N TYR A 208 -5.24 -15.20 15.10
CA TYR A 208 -3.78 -15.36 15.08
C TYR A 208 -3.14 -15.15 16.46
N TYR A 209 -3.65 -14.21 17.26
CA TYR A 209 -3.09 -13.93 18.59
C TYR A 209 -3.33 -15.07 19.59
N VAL A 210 -4.46 -15.76 19.52
CA VAL A 210 -4.71 -16.97 20.32
C VAL A 210 -3.69 -18.09 20.00
N ARG A 211 -3.08 -18.06 18.80
CA ARG A 211 -2.01 -18.98 18.39
C ARG A 211 -0.59 -18.47 18.67
N GLY A 212 -0.46 -17.32 19.35
CA GLY A 212 0.83 -16.70 19.63
C GLY A 212 1.49 -16.03 18.43
N ILE A 213 0.75 -15.79 17.34
CA ILE A 213 1.27 -15.13 16.14
C ILE A 213 0.83 -13.67 16.17
N GLN A 214 1.80 -12.76 16.23
CA GLN A 214 1.54 -11.33 16.24
C GLN A 214 1.47 -10.79 14.82
N ILE A 215 0.36 -10.13 14.49
CA ILE A 215 0.12 -9.48 13.20
C ILE A 215 -0.49 -8.09 13.41
N CYS A 216 -0.25 -7.18 12.47
CA CYS A 216 -0.92 -5.88 12.45
C CYS A 216 -2.29 -5.97 11.74
N PRO A 217 -3.18 -4.96 11.90
CA PRO A 217 -4.46 -4.92 11.19
C PRO A 217 -4.32 -5.03 9.66
N HIS A 218 -3.30 -4.41 9.06
CA HIS A 218 -3.04 -4.51 7.61
C HIS A 218 -2.70 -5.94 7.17
N GLY A 219 -1.85 -6.62 7.94
CA GLY A 219 -1.52 -8.03 7.72
C GLY A 219 -2.74 -8.93 7.87
N ALA A 220 -3.62 -8.64 8.83
CA ALA A 220 -4.88 -9.36 9.01
C ALA A 220 -5.80 -9.26 7.78
N VAL A 221 -5.83 -8.13 7.07
CA VAL A 221 -6.59 -8.00 5.81
C VAL A 221 -6.07 -8.99 4.75
N GLY A 222 -4.75 -9.05 4.54
CA GLY A 222 -4.13 -9.98 3.59
C GLY A 222 -4.34 -11.45 3.97
N LEU A 223 -4.21 -11.76 5.27
CA LEU A 223 -4.40 -13.12 5.79
C LEU A 223 -5.87 -13.56 5.76
N THR A 224 -6.82 -12.61 5.86
CA THR A 224 -8.25 -12.91 5.70
C THR A 224 -8.55 -13.31 4.26
N ALA A 225 -8.09 -12.52 3.28
CA ALA A 225 -8.25 -12.86 1.86
C ALA A 225 -7.59 -14.20 1.51
N MET A 226 -6.39 -14.47 2.04
CA MET A 226 -5.72 -15.77 1.92
C MET A 226 -6.55 -16.89 2.56
N GLY A 227 -7.08 -16.68 3.76
CA GLY A 227 -7.94 -17.63 4.45
C GLY A 227 -9.17 -18.03 3.64
N ARG A 228 -9.87 -17.05 3.05
CA ARG A 228 -11.01 -17.33 2.16
C ARG A 228 -10.61 -18.22 0.98
N LYS A 229 -9.44 -17.95 0.37
CA LYS A 229 -8.94 -18.78 -0.73
C LYS A 229 -8.61 -20.20 -0.30
N VAL A 230 -8.06 -20.36 0.90
CA VAL A 230 -7.79 -21.66 1.50
C VAL A 230 -9.08 -22.42 1.80
N ASP A 231 -10.12 -21.71 2.27
CA ASP A 231 -11.43 -22.28 2.60
C ASP A 231 -12.23 -22.72 1.35
N GLU A 232 -11.99 -22.11 0.18
CA GLU A 232 -12.48 -22.59 -1.12
C GLU A 232 -11.86 -23.94 -1.54
N GLY A 233 -10.73 -24.31 -0.93
CA GLY A 233 -9.99 -25.54 -1.21
C GLY A 233 -8.50 -25.27 -1.42
N LEU A 234 -7.67 -25.92 -0.60
CA LEU A 234 -6.22 -25.91 -0.77
C LEU A 234 -5.83 -26.62 -2.06
N ASN A 235 -5.12 -25.92 -2.93
CA ASN A 235 -4.40 -26.56 -4.02
C ASN A 235 -3.01 -27.00 -3.50
N PRO A 236 -2.71 -28.30 -3.44
CA PRO A 236 -1.43 -28.81 -2.93
C PRO A 236 -0.24 -28.40 -3.81
N ASN A 237 -0.48 -27.84 -4.99
CA ASN A 237 0.54 -27.37 -5.92
C ASN A 237 0.71 -25.84 -5.93
N THR A 238 0.16 -25.14 -4.92
CA THR A 238 0.17 -23.67 -4.83
C THR A 238 0.84 -23.19 -3.54
N ALA A 239 1.80 -22.29 -3.68
CA ALA A 239 2.33 -21.49 -2.57
C ALA A 239 1.44 -20.27 -2.31
N TYR A 240 0.85 -20.18 -1.13
CA TYR A 240 0.06 -19.01 -0.70
C TYR A 240 0.94 -18.09 0.17
N ILE A 241 1.15 -16.85 -0.26
CA ILE A 241 2.05 -15.90 0.41
C ILE A 241 1.29 -14.61 0.74
N SER A 242 1.11 -14.31 2.02
CA SER A 242 0.53 -13.04 2.46
C SER A 242 1.60 -12.02 2.84
N ILE A 243 1.49 -10.79 2.33
CA ILE A 243 2.44 -9.72 2.60
C ILE A 243 2.04 -8.98 3.88
N LEU A 244 2.81 -9.15 4.95
CA LEU A 244 2.62 -8.43 6.21
C LEU A 244 3.33 -7.07 6.14
N THR A 245 2.56 -6.01 5.90
CA THR A 245 3.10 -4.70 5.49
C THR A 245 3.62 -3.82 6.62
N ALA A 246 3.37 -4.19 7.88
CA ALA A 246 3.84 -3.44 9.02
C ALA A 246 4.05 -4.32 10.25
N ASP A 247 5.00 -3.90 11.08
CA ASP A 247 5.20 -4.45 12.41
C ASP A 247 3.99 -4.12 13.32
N PRO A 248 3.47 -5.09 14.10
CA PRO A 248 2.30 -4.89 14.95
C PRO A 248 2.50 -3.85 16.06
N SER A 249 3.73 -3.62 16.54
CA SER A 249 4.02 -2.60 17.56
C SER A 249 3.59 -1.19 17.14
N LYS A 250 3.58 -0.90 15.83
CA LYS A 250 3.11 0.37 15.27
C LYS A 250 1.61 0.63 15.48
N PHE A 251 0.85 -0.42 15.81
CA PHE A 251 -0.59 -0.42 16.00
C PHE A 251 -0.99 -1.02 17.35
N SER A 252 -0.06 -1.01 18.32
CA SER A 252 -0.25 -1.61 19.65
C SER A 252 -1.54 -1.16 20.36
N ASN A 253 -1.87 0.13 20.34
CA ASN A 253 -3.10 0.65 20.96
C ASN A 253 -4.37 0.08 20.32
N GLU A 254 -4.42 0.04 18.99
CA GLU A 254 -5.55 -0.52 18.24
C GLU A 254 -5.69 -2.03 18.54
N ILE A 255 -4.58 -2.76 18.43
CA ILE A 255 -4.52 -4.20 18.66
C ILE A 255 -4.95 -4.55 20.10
N ASN A 256 -4.40 -3.85 21.10
CA ASN A 256 -4.74 -4.09 22.51
C ASN A 256 -6.22 -3.79 22.79
N THR A 257 -6.77 -2.75 22.16
CA THR A 257 -8.19 -2.39 22.27
C THR A 257 -9.07 -3.48 21.68
N ILE A 258 -8.79 -3.92 20.45
CA ILE A 258 -9.51 -5.01 19.80
C ILE A 258 -9.44 -6.27 20.66
N LEU A 259 -8.26 -6.67 21.12
CA LEU A 259 -8.07 -7.89 21.87
C LEU A 259 -8.58 -7.81 23.32
N GLY A 260 -8.82 -6.62 23.85
CA GLY A 260 -9.25 -6.39 25.24
C GLY A 260 -8.16 -6.68 26.28
N GLN A 261 -6.89 -6.71 25.86
CA GLN A 261 -5.74 -7.02 26.71
C GLN A 261 -4.47 -6.36 26.17
N LYS A 262 -3.58 -5.95 27.08
CA LYS A 262 -2.29 -5.33 26.74
C LYS A 262 -1.25 -6.42 26.39
N ILE A 263 -1.25 -6.87 25.14
CA ILE A 263 -0.34 -7.91 24.63
C ILE A 263 0.90 -7.30 23.99
N ILE A 264 0.71 -6.20 23.24
CA ILE A 264 1.79 -5.56 22.48
C ILE A 264 2.08 -4.20 23.09
N SER A 265 3.36 -3.93 23.31
CA SER A 265 3.81 -2.61 23.76
C SER A 265 4.06 -1.70 22.57
N GLU A 266 3.92 -0.40 22.79
CA GLU A 266 4.42 0.59 21.83
C GLU A 266 5.92 0.37 21.58
N PRO A 267 6.41 0.69 20.38
CA PRO A 267 7.82 0.55 20.07
C PRO A 267 8.61 1.59 20.86
N ILE A 268 9.77 1.17 21.38
CA ILE A 268 10.63 2.04 22.17
C ILE A 268 11.26 3.10 21.24
N ILE A 269 11.22 4.36 21.69
CA ILE A 269 11.93 5.46 21.04
C ILE A 269 13.24 5.67 21.79
N ASP A 270 14.34 5.24 21.21
CA ASP A 270 15.70 5.35 21.78
C ASP A 270 16.59 6.34 21.02
N TRP A 271 16.00 7.16 20.14
CA TRP A 271 16.68 8.20 19.36
C TRP A 271 16.19 9.60 19.71
N LYS A 272 17.03 10.61 19.43
CA LYS A 272 16.65 12.03 19.53
C LYS A 272 15.76 12.43 18.36
N TYR A 273 14.73 13.21 18.64
CA TYR A 273 13.84 13.79 17.65
C TYR A 273 13.29 15.14 18.15
N ASP A 274 12.83 15.97 17.22
CA ASP A 274 12.17 17.23 17.53
C ASP A 274 10.72 16.98 17.96
N GLU A 275 10.44 17.17 19.25
CA GLU A 275 9.08 17.05 19.81
C GLU A 275 8.16 18.19 19.36
N ASN A 276 8.73 19.33 18.96
CA ASN A 276 8.02 20.55 18.61
C ASN A 276 8.41 21.01 17.20
N PRO A 277 8.06 20.22 16.16
CA PRO A 277 8.43 20.55 14.80
C PRO A 277 7.83 21.90 14.39
N ARG A 278 8.54 22.59 13.48
CA ARG A 278 8.11 23.90 12.95
C ARG A 278 6.67 23.84 12.46
N THR A 279 5.89 24.87 12.79
CA THR A 279 4.48 24.94 12.42
C THR A 279 4.23 25.98 11.33
N VAL A 280 3.34 25.68 10.39
CA VAL A 280 2.84 26.62 9.37
C VAL A 280 1.32 26.68 9.43
N ALA A 281 0.73 27.88 9.35
CA ALA A 281 -0.71 28.05 9.28
C ALA A 281 -1.20 28.14 7.81
N ASN A 282 -0.38 28.73 6.95
CA ASN A 282 -0.71 28.99 5.56
C ASN A 282 0.47 28.75 4.60
N TYR A 283 0.25 28.97 3.31
CA TYR A 283 1.26 28.75 2.27
C TYR A 283 2.41 29.76 2.34
N THR A 284 2.15 31.01 2.70
CA THR A 284 3.19 32.05 2.87
C THR A 284 4.22 31.61 3.91
N ASP A 285 3.77 31.11 5.07
CA ASP A 285 4.65 30.61 6.12
C ASP A 285 5.53 29.46 5.61
N LEU A 286 4.94 28.53 4.83
CA LEU A 286 5.67 27.41 4.23
C LEU A 286 6.72 27.90 3.21
N LYS A 287 6.36 28.84 2.34
CA LYS A 287 7.26 29.41 1.34
C LYS A 287 8.47 30.09 1.97
N GLU A 288 8.27 30.87 3.04
CA GLU A 288 9.36 31.48 3.78
C GLU A 288 10.34 30.45 4.36
N ILE A 289 9.81 29.34 4.90
CA ILE A 289 10.64 28.24 5.42
C ILE A 289 11.43 27.58 4.28
N ILE A 290 10.78 27.28 3.15
CA ILE A 290 11.44 26.68 1.99
C ILE A 290 12.60 27.56 1.53
N LEU A 291 12.37 28.87 1.31
CA LEU A 291 13.40 29.81 0.87
C LEU A 291 14.54 29.93 1.88
N LYS A 292 14.25 29.94 3.18
CA LYS A 292 15.28 29.97 4.23
C LYS A 292 16.15 28.71 4.24
N ILE A 293 15.58 27.55 3.91
CA ILE A 293 16.31 26.29 3.85
C ILE A 293 17.16 26.20 2.58
N THR A 294 16.65 26.66 1.43
CA THR A 294 17.31 26.48 0.13
C THR A 294 18.30 27.59 -0.24
N ASN A 295 18.28 28.72 0.45
CA ASN A 295 19.25 29.82 0.25
C ASN A 295 20.49 29.74 1.14
N ASN A 296 20.57 28.73 2.03
CA ASN A 296 21.78 28.37 2.79
C ASN A 296 22.52 27.23 2.08
#